data_AF-A0A8J7XX01-F1
#
_entry.id   AF-A0A8J7XX01-F1
#
_cell.length_a   1.000
_cell.length_b   1.000
_cell.length_c   1.000
_cell.angle_alpha   90.00
_cell.angle_beta   90.00
_cell.angle_gamma   90.00
#
_symmetry.space_group_name_H-M   'P 1'
#
loop_
_entity.id
_entity.type
_entity.pdbx_description
1 polymer ?
#
loop_
_entity_poly.entity_id
_entity_poly.type
_entity_poly.pdbx_seq_one_letter_code
_entity_poly.pdbx_strand_id
1 'polypeptide(L)'
;MSSSDISPLSNLTNLETLSIEGNNISDISPLSNLTDLWGVTLDDNNISDISPLSNLTDLGLLTLDGNNVSDISPLSNLTDLGFLTLEGNNVSDISPLSNLTDLGFLTLDENNISDISPLSNLTNLETLSLNSNNVSDISPLSNLTDLERLYFTGSNISDVSLLSNLTNLETLSLDDNNISDISPLSNLTSLKYLSLNSNNISDISPLEKLTNLELLWLGKNSITDINLLRKLTNIGGLSMTLTTINCIHLDLSHNQISDISPLIENPGISKGDRVDISHNPLNVESIEIHIPELENKGVDLTWKPLIESPAVTALPPNLSLFLLSNFLYFGLIIVLGLLFIFYQIFKRKHDKPG
;
A
#
# COMPACT_ATOMS: atom_id res chain seq x y z
N MET A 1 28.63 -11.85 -25.53
CA MET A 1 28.75 -11.42 -24.13
C MET A 1 27.48 -11.90 -23.45
N SER A 2 27.59 -12.64 -22.34
CA SER A 2 26.40 -12.84 -21.51
C SER A 2 25.96 -11.47 -21.03
N SER A 3 24.66 -11.26 -20.85
CA SER A 3 24.13 -10.02 -20.26
C SER A 3 24.72 -9.71 -18.88
N SER A 4 25.34 -10.70 -18.23
CA SER A 4 25.97 -10.60 -16.91
C SER A 4 27.43 -10.14 -16.89
N ASP A 5 28.15 -10.13 -18.02
CA ASP A 5 29.56 -9.72 -18.06
C ASP A 5 29.68 -8.23 -18.38
N ILE A 6 29.96 -7.44 -17.35
CA ILE A 6 30.12 -5.97 -17.44
C ILE A 6 31.58 -5.52 -17.35
N SER A 7 32.55 -6.43 -17.47
CA SER A 7 33.98 -6.08 -17.46
C SER A 7 34.39 -4.99 -18.47
N PRO A 8 33.76 -4.85 -19.67
CA PRO A 8 34.10 -3.77 -20.59
C PRO A 8 33.80 -2.36 -20.05
N LEU A 9 32.89 -2.22 -19.06
CA LEU A 9 32.51 -0.92 -18.49
C LEU A 9 33.66 -0.23 -17.76
N SER A 10 34.64 -1.00 -17.26
CA SER A 10 35.81 -0.48 -16.53
C SER A 10 36.64 0.57 -17.29
N ASN A 11 36.48 0.67 -18.62
CA ASN A 11 37.20 1.65 -19.45
C ASN A 11 36.36 2.91 -19.76
N LEU A 12 35.11 2.98 -19.32
CA LEU A 12 34.20 4.09 -19.59
C LEU A 12 34.31 5.13 -18.45
N THR A 13 35.50 5.68 -18.23
CA THR A 13 35.80 6.50 -17.05
C THR A 13 34.98 7.78 -16.90
N ASN A 14 34.39 8.27 -18.00
CA ASN A 14 33.53 9.48 -18.00
C ASN A 14 32.03 9.12 -17.97
N LEU A 15 31.70 7.90 -17.55
CA LEU A 15 30.31 7.45 -17.48
C LEU A 15 29.63 8.11 -16.28
N GLU A 16 28.63 8.94 -16.53
CA GLU A 16 27.87 9.66 -15.48
C GLU A 16 26.64 8.87 -15.01
N THR A 17 26.07 8.05 -15.89
CA THR A 17 24.86 7.26 -15.59
C THR A 17 24.98 5.84 -16.13
N LEU A 18 24.53 4.87 -15.34
CA LEU A 18 24.49 3.46 -15.72
C LEU A 18 23.14 2.84 -15.33
N SER A 19 22.50 2.13 -16.26
CA SER A 19 21.32 1.31 -16.00
C SER A 19 21.51 -0.08 -16.59
N ILE A 20 21.46 -1.10 -15.74
CA ILE A 20 21.70 -2.51 -16.10
C ILE A 20 20.78 -3.47 -15.31
N GLU A 21 19.51 -3.10 -15.18
CA GLU A 21 18.48 -3.85 -14.48
C GLU A 21 18.15 -5.19 -15.15
N GLY A 22 17.83 -6.23 -14.36
CA GLY A 22 17.32 -7.50 -14.88
C GLY A 22 18.34 -8.40 -15.61
N ASN A 23 19.64 -8.27 -15.31
CA ASN A 23 20.72 -8.88 -16.10
C ASN A 23 21.45 -10.07 -15.44
N ASN A 24 20.99 -10.54 -14.27
CA ASN A 24 21.63 -11.59 -13.47
C ASN A 24 23.10 -11.26 -13.10
N ILE A 25 23.46 -9.97 -13.01
CA ILE A 25 24.79 -9.51 -12.65
C ILE A 25 25.03 -9.81 -11.17
N SER A 26 26.23 -10.29 -10.82
CA SER A 26 26.64 -10.49 -9.42
C SER A 26 27.95 -9.79 -9.09
N ASP A 27 28.78 -9.51 -10.09
CA ASP A 27 30.08 -8.87 -9.94
C ASP A 27 30.02 -7.46 -10.53
N ILE A 28 30.06 -6.46 -9.65
CA ILE A 28 30.11 -5.04 -10.00
C ILE A 28 31.50 -4.42 -9.78
N SER A 29 32.54 -5.23 -9.59
CA SER A 29 33.92 -4.74 -9.48
C SER A 29 34.38 -3.83 -10.64
N PRO A 30 33.89 -3.98 -11.90
CA PRO A 30 34.23 -3.05 -12.98
C PRO A 30 33.79 -1.60 -12.74
N LEU A 31 32.86 -1.35 -11.80
CA LEU A 31 32.37 -0.01 -11.48
C LEU A 31 33.30 0.77 -10.52
N SER A 32 34.23 0.09 -9.86
CA SER A 32 35.03 0.64 -8.74
C SER A 32 35.83 1.92 -9.01
N ASN A 33 36.13 2.22 -10.27
CA ASN A 33 36.90 3.41 -10.66
C ASN A 33 36.11 4.37 -11.56
N LEU A 34 34.79 4.17 -11.71
CA LEU A 34 33.92 5.03 -12.51
C LEU A 34 33.42 6.20 -11.65
N THR A 35 34.36 7.00 -11.13
CA THR A 35 34.10 8.02 -10.10
C THR A 35 33.18 9.15 -10.55
N ASP A 36 32.99 9.33 -11.86
CA ASP A 36 32.09 10.34 -12.43
C ASP A 36 30.61 9.87 -12.41
N LEU A 37 30.33 8.64 -11.95
CA LEU A 37 28.96 8.13 -11.83
C LEU A 37 28.18 8.93 -10.78
N TRP A 38 27.12 9.60 -11.24
CA TRP A 38 26.11 10.24 -10.41
C TRP A 38 24.85 9.37 -10.24
N GLY A 39 24.49 8.56 -11.24
CA GLY A 39 23.28 7.74 -11.21
C GLY A 39 23.51 6.29 -11.63
N VAL A 40 23.14 5.34 -10.78
CA VAL A 40 23.34 3.91 -11.03
C VAL A 40 22.06 3.14 -10.70
N THR A 41 21.51 2.42 -11.67
CA THR A 41 20.39 1.49 -11.46
C THR A 41 20.82 0.04 -11.71
N LEU A 42 20.65 -0.79 -10.68
CA LEU A 42 21.15 -2.16 -10.59
C LEU A 42 20.05 -3.17 -10.19
N ASP A 43 18.78 -2.77 -10.32
CA ASP A 43 17.64 -3.56 -9.85
C ASP A 43 17.55 -4.94 -10.52
N ASP A 44 16.90 -5.89 -9.84
CA ASP A 44 16.63 -7.25 -10.34
C ASP A 44 17.88 -7.99 -10.85
N ASN A 45 18.93 -7.99 -10.03
CA ASN A 45 20.18 -8.69 -10.29
C ASN A 45 20.51 -9.69 -9.16
N ASN A 46 21.72 -10.23 -9.14
CA ASN A 46 22.20 -11.17 -8.12
C ASN A 46 23.35 -10.57 -7.29
N ILE A 47 23.33 -9.26 -7.07
CA ILE A 47 24.41 -8.53 -6.38
C ILE A 47 24.28 -8.76 -4.88
N SER A 48 25.39 -9.06 -4.23
CA SER A 48 25.49 -9.14 -2.77
C SER A 48 26.63 -8.29 -2.20
N ASP A 49 27.70 -8.09 -2.98
CA ASP A 49 28.84 -7.26 -2.62
C ASP A 49 28.76 -5.91 -3.35
N ILE A 50 28.51 -4.85 -2.58
CA ILE A 50 28.50 -3.47 -3.07
C ILE A 50 29.74 -2.68 -2.67
N SER A 51 30.80 -3.34 -2.18
CA SER A 51 32.08 -2.68 -1.87
C SER A 51 32.70 -1.90 -3.04
N PRO A 52 32.51 -2.27 -4.33
CA PRO A 52 32.97 -1.45 -5.45
C PRO A 52 32.37 -0.05 -5.49
N LEU A 53 31.20 0.19 -4.88
CA LEU A 53 30.54 1.50 -4.88
C LEU A 53 31.14 2.48 -3.85
N SER A 54 31.97 2.01 -2.91
CA SER A 54 32.42 2.80 -1.75
C SER A 54 33.17 4.10 -2.05
N ASN A 55 33.75 4.24 -3.23
CA ASN A 55 34.51 5.44 -3.64
C ASN A 55 33.76 6.30 -4.67
N LEU A 56 32.52 5.95 -5.02
CA LEU A 56 31.72 6.70 -5.98
C LEU A 56 30.99 7.84 -5.27
N THR A 57 31.76 8.75 -4.66
CA THR A 57 31.26 9.77 -3.73
C THR A 57 30.28 10.75 -4.36
N ASP A 58 30.30 10.87 -5.68
CA ASP A 58 29.42 11.74 -6.46
C ASP A 58 28.08 11.05 -6.77
N LEU A 59 27.80 9.84 -6.25
CA LEU A 59 26.52 9.18 -6.44
C LEU A 59 25.39 9.95 -5.74
N GLY A 60 24.44 10.42 -6.53
CA GLY A 60 23.19 11.00 -6.07
C GLY A 60 21.98 10.10 -6.18
N LEU A 61 22.02 9.11 -7.09
CA LEU A 61 20.96 8.14 -7.32
C LEU A 61 21.54 6.73 -7.37
N LEU A 62 21.01 5.86 -6.50
CA LEU A 62 21.35 4.45 -6.46
C LEU A 62 20.09 3.61 -6.27
N THR A 63 19.82 2.69 -7.19
CA THR A 63 18.77 1.67 -7.04
C THR A 63 19.40 0.27 -7.07
N LEU A 64 19.02 -0.54 -6.08
CA LEU A 64 19.53 -1.88 -5.82
C LEU A 64 18.40 -2.86 -5.49
N ASP A 65 17.18 -2.58 -5.93
CA ASP A 65 15.99 -3.36 -5.61
C ASP A 65 16.11 -4.80 -6.14
N GLY A 66 15.53 -5.78 -5.44
CA GLY A 66 15.49 -7.18 -5.89
C GLY A 66 16.89 -7.81 -6.04
N ASN A 67 17.80 -7.53 -5.11
CA ASN A 67 19.16 -8.11 -5.05
C ASN A 67 19.36 -8.97 -3.79
N ASN A 68 20.60 -9.32 -3.46
CA ASN A 68 20.99 -10.09 -2.27
C ASN A 68 21.90 -9.29 -1.33
N VAL A 69 21.76 -7.97 -1.29
CA VAL A 69 22.59 -7.08 -0.46
C VAL A 69 22.19 -7.23 1.01
N SER A 70 23.18 -7.32 1.90
CA SER A 70 22.96 -7.33 3.35
C SER A 70 23.87 -6.37 4.11
N ASP A 71 25.10 -6.17 3.60
CA ASP A 71 26.06 -5.20 4.13
C ASP A 71 26.03 -3.92 3.28
N ILE A 72 25.54 -2.84 3.88
CA ILE A 72 25.50 -1.51 3.26
C ILE A 72 26.56 -0.55 3.82
N SER A 73 27.57 -1.05 4.54
CA SER A 73 28.69 -0.23 5.01
C SER A 73 29.43 0.54 3.90
N PRO A 74 29.52 0.05 2.64
CA PRO A 74 30.10 0.82 1.54
C PRO A 74 29.38 2.15 1.25
N LEU A 75 28.12 2.30 1.65
CA LEU A 75 27.34 3.53 1.39
C LEU A 75 27.65 4.67 2.37
N SER A 76 28.37 4.39 3.47
CA SER A 76 28.53 5.32 4.60
C SER A 76 29.14 6.69 4.29
N ASN A 77 29.87 6.82 3.18
CA ASN A 77 30.52 8.07 2.76
C ASN A 77 29.92 8.66 1.47
N LEU A 78 28.81 8.11 0.96
CA LEU A 78 28.16 8.59 -0.26
C LEU A 78 27.18 9.72 0.07
N THR A 79 27.71 10.79 0.66
CA THR A 79 26.92 11.86 1.30
C THR A 79 26.03 12.63 0.34
N ASP A 80 26.31 12.57 -0.96
CA ASP A 80 25.55 13.26 -2.01
C ASP A 80 24.31 12.45 -2.46
N LEU A 81 24.09 11.24 -1.89
CA LEU A 81 22.92 10.42 -2.17
C LEU A 81 21.63 11.16 -1.78
N GLY A 82 20.83 11.51 -2.79
CA GLY A 82 19.48 12.04 -2.62
C GLY A 82 18.38 10.99 -2.81
N PHE A 83 18.69 9.91 -3.55
CA PHE A 83 17.74 8.86 -3.91
C PHE A 83 18.37 7.48 -3.72
N LEU A 84 17.82 6.68 -2.80
CA LEU A 84 18.28 5.33 -2.51
C LEU A 84 17.11 4.34 -2.43
N THR A 85 17.17 3.26 -3.21
CA THR A 85 16.24 2.13 -3.11
C THR A 85 16.99 0.82 -2.90
N LEU A 86 16.52 0.04 -1.91
CA LEU A 86 17.08 -1.23 -1.47
C LEU A 86 15.97 -2.25 -1.20
N GLU A 87 14.80 -2.12 -1.85
CA GLU A 87 13.65 -3.00 -1.70
C GLU A 87 14.03 -4.46 -2.01
N GLY A 88 13.48 -5.41 -1.26
CA GLY A 88 13.64 -6.85 -1.56
C GLY A 88 15.09 -7.33 -1.44
N ASN A 89 15.80 -6.86 -0.41
CA ASN A 89 17.17 -7.27 -0.07
C ASN A 89 17.21 -7.98 1.30
N ASN A 90 18.40 -8.13 1.89
CA ASN A 90 18.60 -8.78 3.19
C ASN A 90 19.24 -7.82 4.21
N VAL A 91 18.97 -6.52 4.10
CA VAL A 91 19.52 -5.49 4.98
C VAL A 91 18.87 -5.56 6.35
N SER A 92 19.68 -5.46 7.41
CA SER A 92 19.18 -5.36 8.80
C SER A 92 19.82 -4.22 9.59
N ASP A 93 21.06 -3.85 9.25
CA ASP A 93 21.80 -2.75 9.86
C ASP A 93 21.82 -1.57 8.90
N ILE A 94 21.13 -0.48 9.29
CA ILE A 94 21.08 0.77 8.53
C ILE A 94 21.94 1.88 9.14
N SER A 95 22.82 1.57 10.11
CA SER A 95 23.75 2.54 10.69
C SER A 95 24.62 3.28 9.66
N PRO A 96 25.01 2.69 8.51
CA PRO A 96 25.75 3.40 7.47
C PRO A 96 24.98 4.60 6.87
N LEU A 97 23.64 4.63 6.97
CA LEU A 97 22.83 5.71 6.41
C LEU A 97 22.82 6.98 7.28
N SER A 98 23.33 6.92 8.51
CA SER A 98 23.15 7.98 9.53
C SER A 98 23.67 9.37 9.17
N ASN A 99 24.61 9.47 8.23
CA ASN A 99 25.19 10.74 7.77
C ASN A 99 24.79 11.13 6.34
N LEU A 100 23.87 10.40 5.70
CA LEU A 100 23.43 10.67 4.33
C LEU A 100 22.32 11.72 4.34
N THR A 101 22.64 12.90 4.89
CA THR A 101 21.67 13.95 5.21
C THR A 101 20.98 14.56 3.99
N ASP A 102 21.50 14.34 2.79
CA ASP A 102 20.92 14.83 1.53
C ASP A 102 19.83 13.88 0.98
N LEU A 103 19.61 12.72 1.61
CA LEU A 103 18.54 11.80 1.24
C LEU A 103 17.18 12.49 1.32
N GLY A 104 16.51 12.59 0.16
CA GLY A 104 15.12 13.00 0.03
C GLY A 104 14.17 11.81 -0.20
N PHE A 105 14.68 10.72 -0.77
CA PHE A 105 13.90 9.53 -1.11
C PHE A 105 14.63 8.26 -0.65
N LEU A 106 13.97 7.48 0.22
CA LEU A 106 14.51 6.24 0.76
C LEU A 106 13.44 5.15 0.78
N THR A 107 13.68 4.04 0.06
CA THR A 107 12.89 2.82 0.19
C THR A 107 13.75 1.67 0.71
N LEU A 108 13.23 1.01 1.75
CA LEU A 108 13.87 -0.10 2.45
C LEU A 108 12.88 -1.26 2.62
N ASP A 109 11.86 -1.31 1.76
CA ASP A 109 10.79 -2.30 1.81
C ASP A 109 11.34 -3.74 1.71
N GLU A 110 10.64 -4.70 2.31
CA GLU A 110 10.98 -6.13 2.22
C GLU A 110 12.44 -6.43 2.62
N ASN A 111 12.85 -5.92 3.78
CA ASN A 111 14.15 -6.18 4.40
C ASN A 111 13.96 -6.76 5.82
N ASN A 112 15.02 -6.82 6.62
CA ASN A 112 15.03 -7.36 7.98
C ASN A 112 15.34 -6.28 9.04
N ILE A 113 14.90 -5.04 8.81
CA ILE A 113 15.21 -3.89 9.67
C ILE A 113 14.30 -3.87 10.89
N SER A 114 14.86 -3.52 12.05
CA SER A 114 14.12 -3.32 13.30
C SER A 114 14.49 -2.05 14.06
N ASP A 115 15.72 -1.54 13.87
CA ASP A 115 16.20 -0.29 14.44
C ASP A 115 16.32 0.79 13.35
N ILE A 116 15.50 1.83 13.47
CA ILE A 116 15.51 2.98 12.56
C ILE A 116 16.12 4.24 13.20
N SER A 117 16.77 4.13 14.36
CA SER A 117 17.47 5.25 15.00
C SER A 117 18.50 5.97 14.11
N PRO A 118 19.18 5.30 13.15
CA PRO A 118 20.06 5.99 12.21
C PRO A 118 19.36 7.03 11.33
N LEU A 119 18.04 6.95 11.13
CA LEU A 119 17.31 7.88 10.27
C LEU A 119 16.99 9.22 10.95
N SER A 120 17.23 9.35 12.26
CA SER A 120 16.77 10.47 13.09
C SER A 120 17.27 11.87 12.67
N ASN A 121 18.38 11.94 11.92
CA ASN A 121 18.97 13.20 11.44
C ASN A 121 18.76 13.45 9.95
N LEU A 122 18.04 12.58 9.23
CA LEU A 122 17.82 12.70 7.79
C LEU A 122 16.66 13.67 7.49
N THR A 123 16.80 14.90 7.96
CA THR A 123 15.70 15.88 8.00
C THR A 123 15.20 16.32 6.64
N ASN A 124 15.96 16.08 5.57
CA ASN A 124 15.56 16.35 4.18
C ASN A 124 14.69 15.24 3.56
N LEU A 125 14.40 14.14 4.29
CA LEU A 125 13.57 13.06 3.77
C LEU A 125 12.15 13.55 3.50
N GLU A 126 11.75 13.46 2.22
CA GLU A 126 10.40 13.73 1.74
C GLU A 126 9.60 12.43 1.60
N THR A 127 10.26 11.32 1.25
CA THR A 127 9.63 10.00 1.07
C THR A 127 10.40 8.91 1.80
N LEU A 128 9.69 8.18 2.67
CA LEU A 128 10.22 7.03 3.39
C LEU A 128 9.27 5.84 3.28
N SER A 129 9.79 4.70 2.81
CA SER A 129 9.07 3.43 2.79
C SER A 129 9.87 2.36 3.53
N LEU A 130 9.21 1.70 4.49
CA LEU A 130 9.75 0.64 5.34
C LEU A 130 8.78 -0.54 5.46
N ASN A 131 7.93 -0.77 4.45
CA ASN A 131 6.95 -1.86 4.46
C ASN A 131 7.62 -3.21 4.64
N SER A 132 6.92 -4.15 5.28
CA SER A 132 7.39 -5.53 5.44
C SER A 132 8.75 -5.64 6.17
N ASN A 133 9.01 -4.72 7.10
CA ASN A 133 10.11 -4.79 8.07
C ASN A 133 9.58 -5.07 9.50
N ASN A 134 10.48 -5.21 10.47
CA ASN A 134 10.17 -5.53 11.86
C ASN A 134 10.33 -4.32 12.80
N VAL A 135 9.90 -3.13 12.36
CA VAL A 135 10.11 -1.86 13.08
C VAL A 135 8.90 -1.51 13.95
N SER A 136 9.03 -1.63 15.26
CA SER A 136 7.94 -1.28 16.19
C SER A 136 8.08 0.12 16.81
N ASP A 137 9.28 0.68 16.86
CA ASP A 137 9.56 2.01 17.39
C ASP A 137 9.80 3.01 16.25
N ILE A 138 8.81 3.87 16.03
CA ILE A 138 8.88 4.93 15.02
C ILE A 138 9.36 6.27 15.60
N SER A 139 9.70 6.36 16.90
CA SER A 139 10.15 7.59 17.57
C SER A 139 11.30 8.35 16.87
N PRO A 140 12.24 7.70 16.16
CA PRO A 140 13.29 8.40 15.41
C PRO A 140 12.78 9.33 14.31
N LEU A 141 11.54 9.14 13.83
CA LEU A 141 10.96 9.95 12.75
C LEU A 141 10.40 11.30 13.21
N SER A 142 10.37 11.55 14.53
CA SER A 142 9.68 12.70 15.13
C SER A 142 10.12 14.09 14.65
N ASN A 143 11.35 14.22 14.14
CA ASN A 143 11.91 15.47 13.62
C ASN A 143 11.96 15.55 12.09
N LEU A 144 11.47 14.54 11.37
CA LEU A 144 11.50 14.50 9.90
C LEU A 144 10.32 15.26 9.31
N THR A 145 10.24 16.55 9.62
CA THR A 145 9.07 17.40 9.33
C THR A 145 8.84 17.64 7.84
N ASP A 146 9.82 17.36 6.99
CA ASP A 146 9.72 17.49 5.53
C ASP A 146 9.11 16.25 4.87
N LEU A 147 8.80 15.20 5.65
CA LEU A 147 8.11 14.01 5.14
C LEU A 147 6.75 14.36 4.53
N GLU A 148 6.61 14.02 3.25
CA GLU A 148 5.37 14.08 2.49
C GLU A 148 4.72 12.69 2.36
N ARG A 149 5.53 11.63 2.31
CA ARG A 149 5.07 10.26 2.06
C ARG A 149 5.72 9.29 3.04
N LEU A 150 4.88 8.60 3.81
CA LEU A 150 5.32 7.61 4.80
C LEU A 150 4.53 6.31 4.64
N TYR A 151 5.25 5.21 4.46
CA TYR A 151 4.68 3.87 4.32
C TYR A 151 5.27 2.90 5.34
N PHE A 152 4.39 2.31 6.15
CA PHE A 152 4.72 1.42 7.24
C PHE A 152 3.68 0.31 7.41
N THR A 153 3.75 -0.69 6.53
CA THR A 153 2.83 -1.84 6.57
C THR A 153 3.40 -2.98 7.40
N GLY A 154 2.61 -3.55 8.31
CA GLY A 154 2.93 -4.84 8.93
C GLY A 154 3.98 -4.81 10.06
N SER A 155 4.11 -3.70 10.81
CA SER A 155 5.24 -3.51 11.74
C SER A 155 4.86 -3.47 13.23
N ASN A 156 3.64 -3.92 13.57
CA ASN A 156 3.11 -3.98 14.94
C ASN A 156 3.07 -2.62 15.67
N ILE A 157 3.02 -1.52 14.93
CA ILE A 157 2.95 -0.16 15.49
C ILE A 157 1.62 0.01 16.23
N SER A 158 1.64 0.70 17.36
CA SER A 158 0.42 1.01 18.14
C SER A 158 0.39 2.46 18.62
N ASP A 159 1.56 3.04 18.91
CA ASP A 159 1.71 4.45 19.25
C ASP A 159 2.15 5.26 18.02
N VAL A 160 1.29 6.17 17.58
CA VAL A 160 1.53 7.09 16.46
C VAL A 160 1.58 8.55 16.91
N SER A 161 1.78 8.81 18.20
CA SER A 161 1.78 10.16 18.80
C SER A 161 2.74 11.14 18.13
N LEU A 162 3.92 10.65 17.70
CA LEU A 162 4.92 11.46 17.01
C LEU A 162 4.44 12.04 15.68
N LEU A 163 3.49 11.38 15.01
CA LEU A 163 3.02 11.80 13.68
C LEU A 163 2.33 13.17 13.74
N SER A 164 1.88 13.61 14.93
CA SER A 164 1.22 14.90 15.12
C SER A 164 2.02 16.12 14.66
N ASN A 165 3.34 16.00 14.54
CA ASN A 165 4.23 17.07 14.06
C ASN A 165 4.55 16.99 12.56
N LEU A 166 4.21 15.91 11.87
CA LEU A 166 4.55 15.67 10.45
C LEU A 166 3.49 16.29 9.53
N THR A 167 3.23 17.58 9.68
CA THR A 167 2.09 18.27 9.05
C THR A 167 2.19 18.41 7.53
N ASN A 168 3.36 18.11 6.95
CA ASN A 168 3.57 18.07 5.50
C ASN A 168 3.16 16.75 4.85
N LEU A 169 2.78 15.73 5.64
CA LEU A 169 2.32 14.44 5.11
C LEU A 169 1.12 14.62 4.17
N GLU A 170 1.30 14.18 2.92
CA GLU A 170 0.28 14.07 1.90
C GLU A 170 -0.21 12.61 1.75
N THR A 171 0.69 11.65 1.96
CA THR A 171 0.41 10.21 1.90
C THR A 171 0.88 9.53 3.18
N LEU A 172 -0.03 8.80 3.83
CA LEU A 172 0.28 7.97 4.98
C LEU A 172 -0.35 6.59 4.83
N SER A 173 0.47 5.53 4.87
CA SER A 173 0.01 4.15 4.96
C SER A 173 0.55 3.50 6.22
N LEU A 174 -0.34 3.04 7.09
CA LEU A 174 -0.03 2.29 8.31
C LEU A 174 -0.86 1.00 8.39
N ASP A 175 -1.07 0.36 7.24
CA ASP A 175 -1.85 -0.88 7.14
C ASP A 175 -1.24 -2.01 7.97
N ASP A 176 -2.09 -2.94 8.42
CA ASP A 176 -1.68 -4.16 9.13
C ASP A 176 -0.83 -3.86 10.39
N ASN A 177 -1.30 -2.93 11.22
CA ASN A 177 -0.69 -2.58 12.51
C ASN A 177 -1.68 -2.79 13.67
N ASN A 178 -1.32 -2.32 14.86
CA ASN A 178 -2.11 -2.47 16.08
C ASN A 178 -2.67 -1.12 16.59
N ILE A 179 -2.87 -0.15 15.70
CA ILE A 179 -3.27 1.22 16.04
C ILE A 179 -4.74 1.25 16.45
N SER A 180 -5.06 1.95 17.54
CA SER A 180 -6.45 2.17 17.99
C SER A 180 -6.75 3.65 18.23
N ASP A 181 -5.75 4.43 18.63
CA ASP A 181 -5.85 5.88 18.80
C ASP A 181 -5.21 6.60 17.61
N ILE A 182 -6.04 7.28 16.83
CA ILE A 182 -5.63 8.11 15.70
C ILE A 182 -5.78 9.61 15.98
N SER A 183 -5.99 10.01 17.23
CA SER A 183 -6.01 11.42 17.64
C SER A 183 -4.78 12.24 17.20
N PRO A 184 -3.56 11.66 17.12
CA PRO A 184 -2.39 12.38 16.60
C PRO A 184 -2.52 12.83 15.14
N LEU A 185 -3.37 12.19 14.34
CA LEU A 185 -3.55 12.52 12.93
C LEU A 185 -4.43 13.77 12.69
N SER A 186 -5.08 14.29 13.74
CA SER A 186 -6.13 15.31 13.62
C SER A 186 -5.72 16.66 13.01
N ASN A 187 -4.42 16.95 12.96
CA ASN A 187 -3.87 18.18 12.39
C ASN A 187 -3.10 17.96 11.08
N LEU A 188 -3.08 16.74 10.53
CA LEU A 188 -2.40 16.41 9.28
C LEU A 188 -3.22 16.82 8.05
N THR A 189 -3.61 18.10 8.00
CA THR A 189 -4.58 18.62 7.04
C THR A 189 -4.09 18.60 5.58
N SER A 190 -2.80 18.33 5.37
CA SER A 190 -2.22 18.14 4.03
C SER A 190 -2.49 16.74 3.45
N LEU A 191 -2.96 15.79 4.27
CA LEU A 191 -3.24 14.42 3.83
C LEU A 191 -4.28 14.40 2.71
N LYS A 192 -3.89 13.74 1.62
CA LYS A 192 -4.71 13.38 0.46
C LYS A 192 -5.00 11.88 0.44
N TYR A 193 -4.05 11.07 0.91
CA TYR A 193 -4.13 9.61 0.88
C TYR A 193 -3.85 9.04 2.26
N LEU A 194 -4.83 8.35 2.84
CA LEU A 194 -4.70 7.73 4.16
C LEU A 194 -5.14 6.26 4.12
N SER A 195 -4.21 5.37 4.44
CA SER A 195 -4.44 3.95 4.62
C SER A 195 -4.21 3.53 6.07
N LEU A 196 -5.24 2.96 6.68
CA LEU A 196 -5.25 2.44 8.04
C LEU A 196 -5.98 1.08 8.09
N ASN A 197 -5.94 0.30 7.01
CA ASN A 197 -6.57 -1.00 6.96
C ASN A 197 -5.99 -1.94 8.01
N SER A 198 -6.78 -2.92 8.44
CA SER A 198 -6.33 -3.98 9.36
C SER A 198 -5.69 -3.41 10.63
N ASN A 199 -6.41 -2.52 11.32
CA ASN A 199 -6.01 -1.97 12.61
C ASN A 199 -7.12 -2.20 13.65
N ASN A 200 -7.00 -1.59 14.83
CA ASN A 200 -7.93 -1.72 15.95
C ASN A 200 -8.75 -0.42 16.17
N ILE A 201 -9.02 0.33 15.10
CA ILE A 201 -9.66 1.65 15.17
C ILE A 201 -11.18 1.49 15.32
N SER A 202 -11.79 2.29 16.19
CA SER A 202 -13.24 2.38 16.32
C SER A 202 -13.78 3.80 16.28
N ASP A 203 -12.98 4.77 16.73
CA ASP A 203 -13.29 6.20 16.65
C ASP A 203 -12.49 6.85 15.53
N ILE A 204 -13.21 7.32 14.50
CA ILE A 204 -12.62 8.05 13.38
C ILE A 204 -12.78 9.57 13.49
N SER A 205 -13.42 10.09 14.55
CA SER A 205 -13.66 11.52 14.74
C SER A 205 -12.42 12.43 14.60
N PRO A 206 -11.18 11.99 14.92
CA PRO A 206 -9.98 12.80 14.65
C PRO A 206 -9.80 13.20 13.18
N LEU A 207 -10.36 12.44 12.23
CA LEU A 207 -10.23 12.70 10.79
C LEU A 207 -11.13 13.84 10.29
N GLU A 208 -12.01 14.40 11.13
CA GLU A 208 -13.03 15.39 10.75
C GLU A 208 -12.47 16.62 10.01
N LYS A 209 -11.25 17.06 10.32
CA LYS A 209 -10.61 18.24 9.71
C LYS A 209 -9.86 17.93 8.42
N LEU A 210 -9.66 16.65 8.10
CA LEU A 210 -8.85 16.21 6.96
C LEU A 210 -9.64 16.27 5.65
N THR A 211 -10.20 17.44 5.36
CA THR A 211 -11.11 17.68 4.23
C THR A 211 -10.43 17.57 2.86
N ASN A 212 -9.10 17.51 2.82
CA ASN A 212 -8.31 17.25 1.62
C ASN A 212 -8.18 15.78 1.25
N LEU A 213 -8.67 14.84 2.08
CA LEU A 213 -8.62 13.41 1.77
C LEU A 213 -9.36 13.08 0.47
N GLU A 214 -8.66 12.40 -0.42
CA GLU A 214 -9.13 11.91 -1.72
C GLU A 214 -9.33 10.39 -1.69
N LEU A 215 -8.40 9.65 -1.05
CA LEU A 215 -8.50 8.22 -0.78
C LEU A 215 -8.41 7.95 0.72
N LEU A 216 -9.33 7.12 1.22
CA LEU A 216 -9.41 6.73 2.62
C LEU A 216 -9.70 5.23 2.74
N TRP A 217 -8.73 4.48 3.26
CA TRP A 217 -8.87 3.06 3.49
C TRP A 217 -8.86 2.75 4.98
N LEU A 218 -9.98 2.25 5.47
CA LEU A 218 -10.29 1.96 6.87
C LEU A 218 -10.85 0.53 7.02
N GLY A 219 -10.65 -0.33 6.03
CA GLY A 219 -11.13 -1.69 6.02
C GLY A 219 -10.56 -2.51 7.19
N LYS A 220 -11.28 -3.54 7.65
CA LYS A 220 -10.86 -4.45 8.73
C LYS A 220 -10.48 -3.70 10.02
N ASN A 221 -11.38 -2.84 10.47
CA ASN A 221 -11.31 -2.15 11.76
C ASN A 221 -12.55 -2.49 12.61
N SER A 222 -12.86 -1.70 13.64
CA SER A 222 -14.04 -1.85 14.49
C SER A 222 -14.92 -0.60 14.49
N ILE A 223 -14.99 0.10 13.35
CA ILE A 223 -15.71 1.36 13.19
C ILE A 223 -17.22 1.11 13.19
N THR A 224 -17.96 1.95 13.90
CA THR A 224 -19.44 1.92 13.95
C THR A 224 -20.07 3.21 13.43
N ASP A 225 -19.50 4.36 13.81
CA ASP A 225 -20.00 5.69 13.45
C ASP A 225 -19.16 6.30 12.33
N ILE A 226 -19.82 6.58 11.20
CA ILE A 226 -19.23 7.23 10.02
C ILE A 226 -19.83 8.61 9.74
N ASN A 227 -20.49 9.25 10.71
CA ASN A 227 -21.13 10.56 10.53
C ASN A 227 -20.17 11.66 10.08
N LEU A 228 -18.90 11.60 10.48
CA LEU A 228 -17.91 12.58 10.03
C LEU A 228 -17.72 12.58 8.51
N LEU A 229 -18.00 11.45 7.84
CA LEU A 229 -17.82 11.34 6.40
C LEU A 229 -18.69 12.35 5.66
N ARG A 230 -19.79 12.86 6.23
CA ARG A 230 -20.57 13.98 5.67
C ARG A 230 -19.71 15.22 5.37
N LYS A 231 -18.58 15.39 6.08
CA LYS A 231 -17.68 16.56 6.01
C LYS A 231 -16.47 16.36 5.08
N LEU A 232 -16.15 15.13 4.71
CA LEU A 232 -15.00 14.82 3.86
C LEU A 232 -15.39 14.94 2.39
N THR A 233 -15.45 16.19 1.91
CA THR A 233 -16.05 16.53 0.60
C THR A 233 -15.16 16.25 -0.61
N ASN A 234 -13.88 15.94 -0.40
CA ASN A 234 -12.95 15.61 -1.49
C ASN A 234 -12.78 14.10 -1.70
N ILE A 235 -13.35 13.25 -0.83
CA ILE A 235 -13.32 11.80 -1.01
C ILE A 235 -14.02 11.44 -2.31
N GLY A 236 -13.35 10.68 -3.17
CA GLY A 236 -13.86 10.33 -4.50
C GLY A 236 -13.64 11.41 -5.58
N GLY A 237 -13.13 12.59 -5.21
CA GLY A 237 -12.96 13.74 -6.11
C GLY A 237 -11.91 13.60 -7.21
N LEU A 238 -11.36 12.40 -7.46
CA LEU A 238 -10.43 12.15 -8.55
C LEU A 238 -11.16 12.33 -9.89
N SER A 239 -11.08 13.56 -10.41
CA SER A 239 -11.63 13.96 -11.70
C SER A 239 -11.19 12.96 -12.77
N MET A 240 -12.15 12.53 -13.60
CA MET A 240 -12.02 11.54 -14.67
C MET A 240 -11.06 11.92 -15.82
N THR A 241 -9.94 12.60 -15.55
CA THR A 241 -8.95 12.98 -16.56
C THR A 241 -7.82 11.97 -16.74
N LEU A 242 -7.71 10.94 -15.90
CA LEU A 242 -6.74 9.84 -16.07
C LEU A 242 -7.47 8.49 -16.04
N THR A 243 -7.73 7.96 -17.22
CA THR A 243 -8.50 6.74 -17.54
C THR A 243 -7.82 5.42 -17.13
N THR A 244 -7.24 5.26 -15.93
CA THR A 244 -6.56 3.98 -15.63
C THR A 244 -6.32 3.55 -14.18
N ILE A 245 -7.03 4.02 -13.15
CA ILE A 245 -6.92 3.36 -11.83
C ILE A 245 -8.28 2.86 -11.35
N ASN A 246 -8.43 1.54 -11.40
CA ASN A 246 -9.51 0.77 -10.80
C ASN A 246 -9.46 0.79 -9.25
N CYS A 247 -9.07 1.91 -8.64
CA CYS A 247 -8.83 1.99 -7.19
C CYS A 247 -10.13 2.14 -6.42
N ILE A 248 -10.25 1.48 -5.26
CA ILE A 248 -11.29 1.79 -4.28
C ILE A 248 -10.94 3.15 -3.68
N HIS A 249 -11.87 4.11 -3.70
CA HIS A 249 -11.65 5.44 -3.14
C HIS A 249 -11.87 5.47 -1.63
N LEU A 250 -12.89 4.73 -1.19
CA LEU A 250 -13.26 4.61 0.21
C LEU A 250 -13.46 3.13 0.55
N ASP A 251 -12.56 2.57 1.34
CA ASP A 251 -12.70 1.21 1.88
C ASP A 251 -13.16 1.30 3.34
N LEU A 252 -14.38 0.83 3.59
CA LEU A 252 -14.99 0.67 4.90
C LEU A 252 -15.33 -0.79 5.18
N SER A 253 -14.82 -1.71 4.38
CA SER A 253 -15.14 -3.14 4.47
C SER A 253 -14.73 -3.73 5.82
N HIS A 254 -15.39 -4.81 6.24
CA HIS A 254 -15.04 -5.51 7.48
C HIS A 254 -15.00 -4.60 8.73
N ASN A 255 -16.02 -3.77 8.91
CA ASN A 255 -16.23 -2.95 10.10
C ASN A 255 -17.54 -3.35 10.81
N GLN A 256 -18.04 -2.50 11.71
CA GLN A 256 -19.28 -2.70 12.45
C GLN A 256 -20.32 -1.62 12.09
N ILE A 257 -20.31 -1.15 10.84
CA ILE A 257 -21.18 -0.08 10.35
C ILE A 257 -22.58 -0.65 10.08
N SER A 258 -23.61 0.01 10.62
CA SER A 258 -25.01 -0.38 10.36
C SER A 258 -25.77 0.62 9.51
N ASP A 259 -25.50 1.92 9.68
CA ASP A 259 -26.11 3.02 8.94
C ASP A 259 -25.11 3.64 7.96
N ILE A 260 -25.45 3.62 6.67
CA ILE A 260 -24.65 4.24 5.60
C ILE A 260 -25.25 5.56 5.08
N SER A 261 -26.28 6.10 5.73
CA SER A 261 -26.84 7.42 5.40
C SER A 261 -25.79 8.54 5.28
N PRO A 262 -24.67 8.55 6.07
CA PRO A 262 -23.60 9.53 5.89
C PRO A 262 -22.96 9.54 4.49
N LEU A 263 -22.94 8.40 3.80
CA LEU A 263 -22.38 8.31 2.44
C LEU A 263 -23.29 8.97 1.39
N ILE A 264 -24.61 8.90 1.60
CA ILE A 264 -25.60 9.56 0.73
C ILE A 264 -25.46 11.07 0.80
N GLU A 265 -25.34 11.57 2.03
CA GLU A 265 -25.25 12.99 2.32
C GLU A 265 -23.87 13.59 2.08
N ASN A 266 -22.86 12.76 1.82
CA ASN A 266 -21.55 13.24 1.41
C ASN A 266 -21.63 13.84 -0.02
N PRO A 267 -21.26 15.12 -0.21
CA PRO A 267 -21.32 15.79 -1.52
C PRO A 267 -20.15 15.42 -2.46
N GLY A 268 -19.04 14.92 -1.92
CA GLY A 268 -17.87 14.45 -2.66
C GLY A 268 -18.09 13.10 -3.34
N ILE A 269 -18.79 12.18 -2.66
CA ILE A 269 -19.13 10.86 -3.23
C ILE A 269 -20.08 11.04 -4.41
N SER A 270 -19.64 10.67 -5.61
CA SER A 270 -20.30 10.98 -6.88
C SER A 270 -20.14 9.85 -7.91
N LYS A 271 -20.57 10.12 -9.14
CA LYS A 271 -20.57 9.12 -10.21
C LYS A 271 -19.15 8.72 -10.60
N GLY A 272 -18.86 7.42 -10.58
CA GLY A 272 -17.55 6.85 -10.91
C GLY A 272 -16.71 6.48 -9.68
N ASP A 273 -17.12 6.96 -8.50
CA ASP A 273 -16.42 6.67 -7.26
C ASP A 273 -16.63 5.22 -6.85
N ARG A 274 -15.61 4.64 -6.24
CA ARG A 274 -15.60 3.26 -5.78
C ARG A 274 -15.60 3.21 -4.27
N VAL A 275 -16.63 2.59 -3.71
CA VAL A 275 -16.81 2.48 -2.26
C VAL A 275 -16.99 1.01 -1.91
N ASP A 276 -16.22 0.51 -0.95
CA ASP A 276 -16.42 -0.84 -0.40
C ASP A 276 -17.00 -0.75 1.02
N ILE A 277 -18.22 -1.26 1.19
CA ILE A 277 -18.89 -1.37 2.49
C ILE A 277 -19.15 -2.85 2.86
N SER A 278 -18.53 -3.79 2.15
CA SER A 278 -18.78 -5.21 2.33
C SER A 278 -18.43 -5.69 3.74
N HIS A 279 -19.09 -6.76 4.19
CA HIS A 279 -18.83 -7.36 5.51
C HIS A 279 -19.07 -6.40 6.69
N ASN A 280 -20.08 -5.54 6.57
CA ASN A 280 -20.63 -4.73 7.65
C ASN A 280 -22.03 -5.24 8.05
N PRO A 281 -22.44 -5.11 9.32
CA PRO A 281 -23.78 -5.44 9.80
C PRO A 281 -24.81 -4.37 9.40
N LEU A 282 -24.99 -4.16 8.09
CA LEU A 282 -25.88 -3.14 7.53
C LEU A 282 -27.34 -3.34 7.96
N ASN A 283 -28.00 -2.27 8.39
CA ASN A 283 -29.41 -2.29 8.75
C ASN A 283 -30.32 -2.36 7.49
N VAL A 284 -31.61 -2.61 7.68
CA VAL A 284 -32.58 -2.76 6.59
C VAL A 284 -32.67 -1.50 5.72
N GLU A 285 -32.63 -0.32 6.33
CA GLU A 285 -32.71 0.96 5.62
C GLU A 285 -31.49 1.19 4.71
N SER A 286 -30.28 0.89 5.22
CA SER A 286 -29.05 0.88 4.45
C SER A 286 -29.16 -0.04 3.23
N ILE A 287 -29.68 -1.25 3.40
CA ILE A 287 -29.78 -2.26 2.33
C ILE A 287 -30.87 -1.90 1.31
N GLU A 288 -32.07 -1.55 1.77
CA GLU A 288 -33.25 -1.40 0.91
C GLU A 288 -33.41 0.01 0.31
N ILE A 289 -32.79 1.03 0.93
CA ILE A 289 -32.93 2.44 0.54
C ILE A 289 -31.58 3.02 0.12
N HIS A 290 -30.60 3.06 1.01
CA HIS A 290 -29.38 3.84 0.76
C HIS A 290 -28.44 3.20 -0.26
N ILE A 291 -28.31 1.88 -0.30
CA ILE A 291 -27.55 1.18 -1.35
C ILE A 291 -28.10 1.52 -2.75
N PRO A 292 -29.41 1.32 -3.04
CA PRO A 292 -29.98 1.76 -4.31
C PRO A 292 -29.79 3.25 -4.60
N GLU A 293 -29.82 4.13 -3.60
CA GLU A 293 -29.57 5.56 -3.78
C GLU A 293 -28.12 5.85 -4.24
N LEU A 294 -27.10 5.20 -3.64
CA LEU A 294 -25.71 5.31 -4.07
C LEU A 294 -25.50 4.78 -5.49
N GLU A 295 -26.05 3.60 -5.78
CA GLU A 295 -25.95 2.98 -7.10
C GLU A 295 -26.62 3.86 -8.18
N ASN A 296 -27.77 4.45 -7.88
CA ASN A 296 -28.44 5.41 -8.77
C ASN A 296 -27.68 6.73 -8.94
N LYS A 297 -26.89 7.15 -7.93
CA LYS A 297 -25.94 8.27 -8.03
C LYS A 297 -24.75 7.94 -8.94
N GLY A 298 -24.59 6.67 -9.32
CA GLY A 298 -23.53 6.18 -10.20
C GLY A 298 -22.25 5.80 -9.46
N VAL A 299 -22.34 5.55 -8.17
CA VAL A 299 -21.24 5.03 -7.34
C VAL A 299 -21.09 3.53 -7.62
N ASP A 300 -19.86 3.08 -7.84
CA ASP A 300 -19.49 1.67 -7.95
C ASP A 300 -19.30 1.10 -6.54
N LEU A 301 -20.39 0.53 -6.01
CA LEU A 301 -20.48 0.07 -4.63
C LEU A 301 -20.20 -1.43 -4.53
N THR A 302 -19.17 -1.80 -3.79
CA THR A 302 -18.96 -3.19 -3.36
C THR A 302 -19.65 -3.42 -2.04
N TRP A 303 -20.65 -4.31 -2.03
CA TRP A 303 -21.34 -4.71 -0.82
C TRP A 303 -21.68 -6.19 -0.87
N LYS A 304 -21.59 -6.86 0.29
CA LYS A 304 -22.06 -8.23 0.50
C LYS A 304 -22.71 -8.28 1.88
N PRO A 305 -23.96 -8.76 2.00
CA PRO A 305 -24.55 -8.96 3.31
C PRO A 305 -23.70 -9.97 4.08
N LEU A 306 -23.44 -9.69 5.36
CA LEU A 306 -22.97 -10.72 6.28
C LEU A 306 -24.07 -11.78 6.33
N ILE A 307 -23.86 -12.92 5.66
CA ILE A 307 -24.69 -14.09 5.88
C ILE A 307 -24.30 -14.58 7.27
N GLU A 308 -25.04 -14.13 8.28
CA GLU A 308 -25.07 -14.85 9.55
C GLU A 308 -25.41 -16.30 9.21
N SER A 309 -24.52 -17.23 9.55
CA SER A 309 -24.89 -18.65 9.57
C SER A 309 -26.18 -18.74 10.38
N PRO A 310 -27.30 -19.23 9.80
CA PRO A 310 -28.59 -19.10 10.47
C PRO A 310 -28.53 -19.89 11.77
N ALA A 311 -28.52 -19.15 12.89
CA ALA A 311 -28.92 -19.71 14.16
C ALA A 311 -30.36 -20.19 13.97
N VAL A 312 -30.55 -21.50 14.02
CA VAL A 312 -31.84 -22.18 13.93
C VAL A 312 -32.75 -21.60 15.03
N THR A 313 -33.57 -20.62 14.68
CA THR A 313 -34.70 -20.17 15.47
C THR A 313 -35.86 -19.92 14.53
N ALA A 314 -37.02 -20.43 14.92
CA ALA A 314 -38.15 -20.74 14.04
C ALA A 314 -38.72 -19.50 13.32
N LEU A 315 -38.94 -19.64 12.00
CA LEU A 315 -39.71 -18.70 11.19
C LEU A 315 -41.18 -18.66 11.66
N PRO A 316 -41.79 -17.46 11.83
CA PRO A 316 -43.24 -17.35 11.89
C PRO A 316 -43.84 -17.60 10.49
N PRO A 317 -45.03 -18.23 10.39
CA PRO A 317 -45.60 -18.62 9.12
C PRO A 317 -46.31 -17.41 8.49
N ASN A 318 -45.62 -16.68 7.60
CA ASN A 318 -46.17 -16.09 6.38
C ASN A 318 -45.14 -15.17 5.71
N LEU A 319 -44.30 -15.73 4.85
CA LEU A 319 -43.63 -14.99 3.77
C LEU A 319 -43.51 -15.89 2.53
N SER A 320 -44.64 -16.49 2.12
CA SER A 320 -44.75 -17.14 0.82
C SER A 320 -45.14 -16.08 -0.22
N LEU A 321 -44.16 -15.47 -0.89
CA LEU A 321 -44.21 -15.25 -2.36
C LEU A 321 -42.94 -14.62 -2.99
N PHE A 322 -41.89 -14.28 -2.24
CA PHE A 322 -40.70 -13.63 -2.83
C PHE A 322 -39.48 -14.55 -3.03
N LEU A 323 -39.50 -15.77 -2.49
CA LEU A 323 -38.36 -16.69 -2.52
C LEU A 323 -38.40 -17.75 -3.64
N LEU A 324 -39.39 -17.73 -4.54
CA LEU A 324 -39.50 -18.73 -5.61
C LEU A 324 -39.07 -18.27 -7.02
N SER A 325 -38.73 -17.00 -7.24
CA SER A 325 -38.29 -16.54 -8.56
C SER A 325 -36.76 -16.51 -8.78
N ASN A 326 -35.94 -16.53 -7.72
CA ASN A 326 -34.48 -16.45 -7.86
C ASN A 326 -33.71 -17.78 -7.66
N PHE A 327 -34.38 -18.85 -7.20
CA PHE A 327 -33.72 -20.15 -7.02
C PHE A 327 -33.75 -21.07 -8.26
N LEU A 328 -34.58 -20.79 -9.27
CA LEU A 328 -34.57 -21.56 -10.52
C LEU A 328 -33.55 -21.06 -11.56
N TYR A 329 -32.97 -19.87 -11.41
CA TYR A 329 -31.98 -19.35 -12.35
C TYR A 329 -30.55 -19.84 -12.02
N PHE A 330 -30.22 -20.01 -10.74
CA PHE A 330 -28.90 -20.45 -10.29
C PHE A 330 -28.67 -21.98 -10.37
N GLY A 331 -29.75 -22.78 -10.31
CA GLY A 331 -29.64 -24.24 -10.43
C GLY A 331 -29.27 -24.73 -11.84
N LEU A 332 -29.58 -23.98 -12.90
CA LEU A 332 -29.36 -24.41 -14.28
C LEU A 332 -27.93 -24.11 -14.78
N ILE A 333 -27.27 -23.08 -14.24
CA ILE A 333 -25.92 -22.67 -14.64
C ILE A 333 -24.85 -23.59 -14.06
N ILE A 334 -25.05 -24.09 -12.83
CA ILE A 334 -24.11 -25.00 -12.17
C ILE A 334 -24.12 -26.40 -12.82
N VAL A 335 -25.29 -26.87 -13.27
CA VAL A 335 -25.42 -28.19 -13.92
C VAL A 335 -24.81 -28.18 -15.34
N LEU A 336 -24.92 -27.07 -16.08
CA LEU A 336 -24.30 -26.94 -17.41
C LEU A 336 -22.78 -26.73 -17.34
N GLY A 337 -22.27 -26.04 -16.31
CA GLY A 337 -20.83 -25.89 -16.07
C GLY A 337 -20.12 -27.19 -15.71
N LEU A 338 -20.75 -28.05 -14.89
CA LEU A 338 -20.19 -29.34 -14.49
C LEU A 338 -20.17 -30.37 -15.63
N LEU A 339 -21.14 -30.33 -16.55
CA LEU A 339 -21.17 -31.18 -17.75
C LEU A 339 -20.08 -30.80 -18.76
N PHE A 340 -19.74 -29.51 -18.88
CA PHE A 340 -18.68 -29.02 -19.78
C PHE A 340 -17.28 -29.43 -19.29
N ILE A 341 -17.06 -29.40 -17.97
CA ILE A 341 -15.79 -29.82 -17.35
C ILE A 341 -15.61 -31.34 -17.46
N PHE A 342 -16.68 -32.14 -17.26
CA PHE A 342 -16.62 -33.59 -17.48
C PHE A 342 -16.34 -33.97 -18.95
N TYR A 343 -16.91 -33.25 -19.91
CA TYR A 343 -16.65 -33.48 -21.35
C TYR A 343 -15.19 -33.21 -21.74
N GLN A 344 -14.57 -32.16 -21.21
CA GLN A 344 -13.17 -31.82 -21.50
C GLN A 344 -12.17 -32.77 -20.83
N ILE A 345 -12.50 -33.30 -19.66
CA ILE A 345 -11.69 -34.32 -18.98
C ILE A 345 -11.78 -35.68 -19.71
N PHE A 346 -12.94 -36.03 -20.27
CA PHE A 346 -13.12 -37.27 -21.02
C PHE A 346 -12.40 -37.25 -22.38
N LYS A 347 -12.38 -36.11 -23.08
CA LYS A 347 -11.71 -35.96 -24.39
C LYS A 347 -10.18 -36.05 -24.30
N ARG A 348 -9.56 -35.51 -23.23
CA ARG A 348 -8.10 -35.59 -23.00
C ARG A 348 -7.58 -37.00 -22.68
N LYS A 349 -8.45 -37.97 -22.35
CA LYS A 349 -8.05 -39.33 -21.98
C LYS A 349 -8.01 -40.31 -23.16
N HIS A 350 -8.55 -39.94 -24.33
CA HIS A 350 -8.63 -40.80 -25.51
C HIS A 350 -7.77 -40.36 -26.72
N ASP A 351 -7.19 -39.15 -26.70
CA ASP A 351 -6.28 -38.67 -27.76
C ASP A 351 -4.80 -38.72 -27.32
N LYS A 352 -4.30 -39.90 -26.94
CA LYS A 352 -2.86 -40.19 -26.97
C LYS A 352 -2.56 -41.08 -28.18
N PRO A 353 -1.70 -40.67 -29.12
CA PRO A 353 -1.30 -41.51 -30.24
C PRO A 353 -0.44 -42.68 -29.71
N GLY A 354 -0.83 -43.90 -30.08
CA GLY A 354 0.05 -45.07 -30.07
C GLY A 354 0.83 -45.16 -31.37
#